data_AF-A0A0M8WI16-F1
#
_entry.id   AF-A0A0M8WI16-F1
#
_cell.length_a   1.000
_cell.length_b   1.000
_cell.length_c   1.000
_cell.angle_alpha   90.00
_cell.angle_beta   90.00
_cell.angle_gamma   90.00
#
_symmetry.space_group_name_H-M   'P 1'
#
loop_
_entity.id
_entity.type
_entity.pdbx_description
1 polymer ?
#
loop_
_entity_poly.entity_id
_entity_poly.type
_entity_poly.pdbx_seq_one_letter_code
_entity_poly.pdbx_strand_id
1 'polypeptide(L)'
;MSSTIPFPPCPDCEGPLKLRFDTTYVYCLNTTCEFDGINAGEVVGDHGQPDRGLPRPLIKGRPVPWIAPVIGDQVAWKALNAVRFRSAERHWLCQYCGDALDSAPTAWVAVAQDEVAAGGGLHQNCMELARAECPALRHDPCFVFAEVRPEDRAHDWSAVIERLMAYEQLHDQVPNIVPLLV
;
A
#
# COMPACT_ATOMS: atom_id res chain seq x y z
N MET A 1 -15.67 -26.77 -4.83
CA MET A 1 -14.21 -26.90 -4.70
C MET A 1 -13.59 -25.60 -5.16
N SER A 2 -13.15 -24.74 -4.25
CA SER A 2 -12.46 -23.50 -4.62
C SER A 2 -11.10 -23.85 -5.20
N SER A 3 -10.88 -23.55 -6.47
CA SER A 3 -9.55 -23.54 -7.07
C SER A 3 -8.80 -22.36 -6.48
N THR A 4 -7.97 -22.62 -5.47
CA THR A 4 -7.01 -21.64 -4.97
C THR A 4 -5.95 -21.48 -6.06
N ILE A 5 -5.78 -20.27 -6.59
CA ILE A 5 -4.65 -19.99 -7.48
C ILE A 5 -3.38 -20.23 -6.64
N PRO A 6 -2.54 -21.20 -7.00
CA PRO A 6 -1.38 -21.54 -6.20
C PRO A 6 -0.38 -20.38 -6.22
N PHE A 7 0.41 -20.28 -5.15
CA PHE A 7 1.57 -19.39 -5.12
C PHE A 7 2.45 -19.65 -6.35
N PRO A 8 3.12 -18.61 -6.91
CA PRO A 8 4.30 -18.85 -7.73
C PRO A 8 5.25 -19.82 -7.01
N PRO A 9 5.94 -20.70 -7.75
CA PRO A 9 6.86 -21.65 -7.14
C PRO A 9 8.02 -20.92 -6.45
N CYS A 10 8.63 -21.56 -5.45
CA CYS A 10 9.85 -21.09 -4.81
C CYS A 10 10.93 -20.82 -5.88
N PRO A 11 11.60 -19.66 -5.88
CA PRO A 11 12.60 -19.34 -6.90
C PRO A 11 13.82 -20.27 -6.88
N ASP A 12 14.13 -20.90 -5.73
CA ASP A 12 15.32 -21.75 -5.59
C ASP A 12 15.07 -23.23 -5.85
N CYS A 13 13.97 -23.78 -5.32
CA CYS A 13 13.69 -25.22 -5.40
C CYS A 13 12.39 -25.56 -6.13
N GLU A 14 11.72 -24.56 -6.70
CA GLU A 14 10.41 -24.67 -7.39
C GLU A 14 9.28 -25.27 -6.53
N GLY A 15 9.51 -25.42 -5.23
CA GLY A 15 8.58 -26.01 -4.28
C GLY A 15 7.39 -25.09 -4.00
N PRO A 16 6.28 -25.66 -3.47
CA PRO A 16 5.11 -24.87 -3.12
C PRO A 16 5.42 -23.91 -1.96
N LEU A 17 4.93 -22.68 -2.07
CA LEU A 17 5.02 -21.66 -1.03
C LEU A 17 3.75 -21.59 -0.19
N LYS A 18 3.87 -21.08 1.05
CA LYS A 18 2.74 -20.83 1.96
C LYS A 18 2.93 -19.56 2.77
N LEU A 19 1.86 -18.77 2.91
CA LEU A 19 1.77 -17.64 3.83
C LEU A 19 1.82 -18.11 5.29
N ARG A 20 2.58 -17.42 6.13
CA ARG A 20 2.46 -17.54 7.60
C ARG A 20 1.67 -16.36 8.16
N PHE A 21 1.35 -16.43 9.45
CA PHE A 21 0.56 -15.43 10.19
C PHE A 21 1.12 -14.00 10.08
N ASP A 22 2.41 -13.84 9.77
CA ASP A 22 2.99 -12.60 9.28
C ASP A 22 2.91 -12.56 7.75
N THR A 23 2.13 -11.61 7.23
CA THR A 23 1.90 -11.43 5.80
C THR A 23 3.10 -10.85 5.04
N THR A 24 4.20 -10.57 5.71
CA THR A 24 5.43 -10.01 5.10
C THR A 24 6.20 -11.08 4.31
N TYR A 25 6.10 -12.35 4.73
CA TYR A 25 6.90 -13.45 4.17
C TYR A 25 6.03 -14.64 3.74
N VAL A 26 6.50 -15.35 2.71
CA VAL A 26 6.01 -16.69 2.34
C VAL A 26 7.13 -17.70 2.53
N TYR A 27 6.79 -18.92 2.90
CA TYR A 27 7.76 -19.94 3.25
C TYR A 27 7.65 -21.12 2.29
N CYS A 28 8.80 -21.63 1.85
CA CYS A 28 8.84 -22.86 1.08
C CYS A 28 8.42 -24.05 1.96
N LEU A 29 7.53 -24.89 1.44
CA LEU A 29 7.10 -26.11 2.13
C LEU A 29 8.12 -27.24 2.00
N ASN A 30 9.13 -27.09 1.14
CA ASN A 30 10.26 -28.01 1.10
C ASN A 30 11.16 -27.77 2.32
N THR A 31 11.09 -28.68 3.29
CA THR A 31 11.85 -28.58 4.55
C THR A 31 13.36 -28.74 4.39
N THR A 32 13.84 -29.11 3.20
CA THR A 32 15.27 -29.20 2.87
C THR A 32 15.73 -28.03 1.99
N CYS A 33 14.85 -27.09 1.64
CA CYS A 33 15.22 -25.85 0.98
C CYS A 33 15.94 -24.95 1.99
N GLU A 34 17.11 -24.42 1.62
CA GLU A 34 17.88 -23.51 2.47
C GLU A 34 17.21 -22.14 2.66
N PHE A 35 16.13 -21.89 1.91
CA PHE A 35 15.46 -20.59 1.87
C PHE A 35 14.37 -20.47 2.95
N ASP A 36 14.72 -19.81 4.06
CA ASP A 36 13.82 -19.50 5.17
C ASP A 36 13.13 -18.13 4.98
N GLY A 37 12.00 -18.15 4.28
CA GLY A 37 11.14 -16.97 4.10
C GLY A 37 11.55 -16.07 2.93
N ILE A 38 10.67 -15.95 1.93
CA ILE A 38 10.78 -15.02 0.80
C ILE A 38 9.86 -13.83 1.07
N ASN A 39 10.28 -12.60 0.78
CA ASN A 39 9.36 -11.47 0.90
C ASN A 39 8.17 -11.66 -0.05
N ALA A 40 6.95 -11.53 0.47
CA ALA A 40 5.73 -11.74 -0.31
C ALA A 40 5.63 -10.83 -1.55
N GLY A 41 6.24 -9.63 -1.51
CA GLY A 41 6.35 -8.72 -2.66
C GLY A 41 7.27 -9.22 -3.77
N GLU A 42 8.34 -9.94 -3.42
CA GLU A 42 9.31 -10.50 -4.38
C GLU A 42 8.72 -11.72 -5.13
N VAL A 43 7.89 -12.51 -4.45
CA VAL A 43 7.22 -13.69 -5.01
C VAL A 43 6.35 -13.35 -6.22
N VAL A 44 5.70 -12.18 -6.18
CA VAL A 44 4.79 -11.74 -7.24
C VAL A 44 5.54 -11.03 -8.38
N GLY A 45 6.74 -10.51 -8.11
CA GLY A 45 7.68 -9.97 -9.11
C GLY A 45 7.04 -9.03 -10.15
N ASP A 46 7.60 -9.07 -11.37
CA ASP A 46 7.14 -8.31 -12.55
C ASP A 46 5.98 -8.99 -13.31
N HIS A 47 5.68 -10.26 -13.01
CA HIS A 47 4.96 -11.14 -13.95
C HIS A 47 3.53 -11.55 -13.58
N GLY A 48 2.93 -11.14 -12.45
CA GLY A 48 1.59 -11.70 -12.18
C GLY A 48 0.78 -11.12 -11.05
N GLN A 49 0.11 -10.00 -11.32
CA GLN A 49 -1.23 -9.70 -10.80
C GLN A 49 -1.95 -8.80 -11.80
N PRO A 50 -3.30 -8.83 -11.89
CA PRO A 50 -4.05 -8.07 -12.89
C PRO A 50 -3.69 -6.57 -12.89
N ASP A 51 -3.86 -5.96 -14.07
CA ASP A 51 -3.47 -4.59 -14.43
C ASP A 51 -4.22 -3.50 -13.62
N ARG A 52 -3.79 -2.24 -13.85
CA ARG A 52 -4.31 -1.01 -13.24
C ARG A 52 -5.85 -0.89 -13.38
N GLY A 53 -6.48 -0.22 -12.42
CA GLY A 53 -7.91 0.12 -12.42
C GLY A 53 -8.77 -0.72 -11.47
N LEU A 54 -10.02 -0.31 -11.32
CA LEU A 54 -11.05 -1.06 -10.58
C LEU A 54 -11.80 -2.08 -11.45
N PRO A 55 -12.34 -3.18 -10.85
CA PRO A 55 -12.12 -3.59 -9.48
C PRO A 55 -11.14 -4.78 -9.40
N ARG A 56 -10.11 -4.57 -8.59
CA ARG A 56 -9.24 -5.63 -8.09
C ARG A 56 -10.07 -6.76 -7.45
N PRO A 57 -9.51 -7.98 -7.35
CA PRO A 57 -10.19 -9.08 -6.68
C PRO A 57 -10.63 -8.65 -5.29
N LEU A 58 -11.93 -8.73 -5.04
CA LEU A 58 -12.48 -8.53 -3.70
C LEU A 58 -12.09 -9.74 -2.85
N ILE A 59 -11.22 -9.56 -1.86
CA ILE A 59 -10.91 -10.66 -0.93
C ILE A 59 -12.05 -10.78 0.06
N LYS A 60 -12.87 -11.82 -0.08
CA LYS A 60 -14.10 -12.01 0.69
C LYS A 60 -15.03 -10.77 0.62
N GLY A 61 -15.05 -10.08 -0.52
CA GLY A 61 -15.86 -8.86 -0.70
C GLY A 61 -15.14 -7.55 -0.34
N ARG A 62 -13.85 -7.57 0.04
CA ARG A 62 -13.10 -6.38 0.50
C ARG A 62 -12.07 -5.89 -0.51
N PRO A 63 -11.90 -4.57 -0.68
CA PRO A 63 -10.97 -3.99 -1.63
C PRO A 63 -9.51 -4.03 -1.14
N VAL A 64 -8.56 -4.06 -2.09
CA VAL A 64 -7.11 -4.27 -1.82
C VAL A 64 -6.28 -3.25 -2.59
N PRO A 65 -5.28 -2.56 -1.99
CA PRO A 65 -4.46 -1.58 -2.70
C PRO A 65 -3.61 -2.22 -3.81
N TRP A 66 -3.58 -1.66 -5.02
CA TRP A 66 -2.82 -2.14 -6.19
C TRP A 66 -1.35 -2.49 -5.90
N ILE A 67 -0.70 -1.72 -5.04
CA ILE A 67 0.68 -1.96 -4.60
C ILE A 67 0.83 -3.18 -3.67
N ALA A 68 -0.25 -3.61 -3.02
CA ALA A 68 -0.27 -4.78 -2.14
C ALA A 68 -0.53 -6.06 -2.99
N PRO A 69 0.36 -7.07 -2.88
CA PRO A 69 0.17 -8.33 -3.54
C PRO A 69 -0.99 -9.11 -2.90
N VAL A 70 -1.82 -9.69 -3.76
CA VAL A 70 -2.76 -10.76 -3.42
C VAL A 70 -2.10 -12.11 -3.68
N ILE A 71 -1.90 -12.90 -2.63
CA ILE A 71 -1.25 -14.20 -2.73
C ILE A 71 -2.23 -15.28 -2.30
N GLY A 72 -2.55 -16.18 -3.22
CA GLY A 72 -3.71 -17.07 -3.06
C GLY A 72 -5.00 -16.25 -2.92
N ASP A 73 -5.63 -16.33 -1.75
CA ASP A 73 -6.85 -15.60 -1.38
C ASP A 73 -6.60 -14.55 -0.28
N GLN A 74 -5.36 -14.18 0.00
CA GLN A 74 -5.01 -13.27 1.09
C GLN A 74 -4.27 -12.03 0.58
N VAL A 75 -4.58 -10.87 1.18
CA VAL A 75 -3.78 -9.66 0.99
C VAL A 75 -2.56 -9.76 1.86
N ALA A 76 -1.39 -9.56 1.25
CA ALA A 76 -0.17 -9.37 2.00
C ALA A 76 0.01 -7.90 2.40
N TRP A 77 -0.78 -7.39 3.36
CA TRP A 77 -0.84 -5.95 3.71
C TRP A 77 0.51 -5.34 4.11
N LYS A 78 1.42 -6.16 4.65
CA LYS A 78 2.75 -5.76 5.08
C LYS A 78 3.84 -5.95 4.02
N ALA A 79 3.50 -6.54 2.88
CA ALA A 79 4.43 -6.74 1.77
C ALA A 79 4.03 -5.82 0.63
N LEU A 80 4.90 -4.91 0.21
CA LEU A 80 4.63 -4.07 -0.95
C LEU A 80 5.31 -4.65 -2.17
N ASN A 81 4.62 -4.70 -3.31
CA ASN A 81 5.28 -4.99 -4.58
C ASN A 81 6.16 -3.79 -4.94
N ALA A 82 7.48 -3.96 -4.79
CA ALA A 82 8.45 -2.88 -4.95
C ALA A 82 8.43 -2.22 -6.35
N VAL A 83 8.06 -2.97 -7.39
CA VAL A 83 7.98 -2.46 -8.77
C VAL A 83 6.77 -1.56 -8.94
N ARG A 84 5.60 -1.98 -8.43
CA ARG A 84 4.38 -1.17 -8.43
C ARG A 84 4.52 0.03 -7.51
N PHE A 85 5.19 -0.15 -6.38
CA PHE A 85 5.53 0.93 -5.47
C PHE A 85 6.37 2.02 -6.15
N ARG A 86 7.52 1.64 -6.74
CA ARG A 86 8.36 2.55 -7.53
C ARG A 86 7.60 3.16 -8.71
N SER A 87 6.69 2.42 -9.33
CA SER A 87 5.85 2.93 -10.42
C SER A 87 4.85 3.98 -9.93
N ALA A 88 4.20 3.74 -8.79
CA ALA A 88 3.28 4.70 -8.17
C ALA A 88 4.00 6.00 -7.81
N GLU A 89 5.18 5.86 -7.20
CA GLU A 89 6.03 7.00 -6.89
C GLU A 89 6.44 7.72 -8.17
N ARG A 90 7.14 7.05 -9.10
CA ARG A 90 7.69 7.68 -10.31
C ARG A 90 6.64 8.34 -11.19
N HIS A 91 5.50 7.68 -11.42
CA HIS A 91 4.49 8.09 -12.37
C HIS A 91 3.25 8.74 -11.74
N TRP A 92 3.31 9.11 -10.47
CA TRP A 92 2.21 9.73 -9.75
C TRP A 92 0.89 8.95 -9.88
N LEU A 93 0.95 7.66 -9.55
CA LEU A 93 -0.23 6.79 -9.58
C LEU A 93 -0.80 6.61 -8.19
N CYS A 94 -2.12 6.47 -8.13
CA CYS A 94 -2.83 6.10 -6.92
C CYS A 94 -2.37 4.72 -6.48
N GLN A 95 -1.89 4.60 -5.25
CA GLN A 95 -1.42 3.30 -4.75
C GLN A 95 -2.51 2.26 -4.61
N TYR A 96 -3.76 2.70 -4.53
CA TYR A 96 -4.89 1.82 -4.31
C TYR A 96 -5.47 1.25 -5.61
N CYS A 97 -5.74 2.09 -6.61
CA CYS A 97 -6.30 1.64 -7.89
C CYS A 97 -5.24 1.51 -9.00
N GLY A 98 -4.07 2.14 -8.87
CA GLY A 98 -3.02 2.15 -9.89
C GLY A 98 -3.23 3.17 -11.02
N ASP A 99 -4.30 3.96 -10.98
CA ASP A 99 -4.60 4.99 -11.99
C ASP A 99 -3.82 6.29 -11.72
N ALA A 100 -3.65 7.11 -12.75
CA ALA A 100 -2.95 8.38 -12.63
C ALA A 100 -3.69 9.37 -11.72
N LEU A 101 -2.95 9.99 -10.80
CA LEU A 101 -3.43 11.06 -9.93
C LEU A 101 -3.44 12.42 -10.64
N ASP A 102 -2.69 12.58 -11.74
CA ASP A 102 -2.63 13.80 -12.57
C ASP A 102 -4.01 14.24 -13.10
N SER A 103 -4.97 13.33 -13.12
CA SER A 103 -6.35 13.61 -13.52
C SER A 103 -7.14 14.40 -12.47
N ALA A 104 -6.64 14.53 -11.25
CA ALA A 104 -7.27 15.23 -10.14
C ALA A 104 -6.46 16.47 -9.71
N PRO A 105 -7.11 17.54 -9.22
CA PRO A 105 -6.41 18.73 -8.75
C PRO A 105 -5.63 18.48 -7.45
N THR A 106 -5.99 17.45 -6.69
CA THR A 106 -5.40 17.11 -5.40
C THR A 106 -5.33 15.59 -5.23
N ALA A 107 -4.43 15.15 -4.35
CA ALA A 107 -4.29 13.75 -3.92
C ALA A 107 -4.16 13.70 -2.40
N TRP A 108 -4.14 12.49 -1.84
CA TRP A 108 -4.02 12.26 -0.40
C TRP A 108 -2.81 11.40 -0.10
N VAL A 109 -2.01 11.79 0.88
CA VAL A 109 -0.85 11.01 1.37
C VAL A 109 -1.06 10.64 2.83
N ALA A 110 -0.63 9.45 3.23
CA ALA A 110 -0.61 9.06 4.64
C ALA A 110 0.68 9.59 5.28
N VAL A 111 0.56 10.24 6.44
CA VAL A 111 1.66 10.82 7.22
C VAL A 111 1.64 10.18 8.60
N ALA A 112 2.80 9.75 9.09
CA ALA A 112 2.98 9.27 10.45
C ALA A 112 4.41 9.58 10.92
N GLN A 113 4.56 9.99 12.18
CA GLN A 113 5.88 10.28 12.78
C GLN A 113 6.73 11.25 11.94
N ASP A 114 6.13 12.34 11.45
CA ASP A 114 6.77 13.35 10.60
C ASP A 114 7.30 12.83 9.25
N GLU A 115 6.89 11.63 8.85
CA GLU A 115 7.24 11.04 7.57
C GLU A 115 5.98 10.76 6.76
N VAL A 116 6.03 11.04 5.45
CA VAL A 116 5.03 10.51 4.53
C VAL A 116 5.27 9.01 4.47
N ALA A 117 4.32 8.23 4.98
CA ALA A 117 4.36 6.78 4.96
C ALA A 117 4.70 6.35 3.53
N ALA A 118 5.75 5.55 3.38
CA ALA A 118 6.28 5.12 2.08
C ALA A 118 5.11 4.69 1.19
N GLY A 119 4.75 5.53 0.21
CA GLY A 119 3.32 5.49 -0.13
C GLY A 119 2.72 6.40 -1.19
N GLY A 120 3.47 7.25 -1.92
CA GLY A 120 2.87 8.04 -3.01
C GLY A 120 1.54 8.71 -2.66
N GLY A 121 0.66 8.94 -3.66
CA GLY A 121 -0.65 9.54 -3.44
C GLY A 121 -1.82 8.54 -3.57
N LEU A 122 -2.99 8.99 -3.14
CA LEU A 122 -4.27 8.29 -3.22
C LEU A 122 -5.34 9.27 -3.74
N HIS A 123 -6.29 8.77 -4.55
CA HIS A 123 -7.56 9.49 -4.73
C HIS A 123 -8.33 9.52 -3.41
N GLN A 124 -9.22 10.50 -3.22
CA GLN A 124 -10.03 10.63 -2.01
C GLN A 124 -10.79 9.33 -1.66
N ASN A 125 -11.54 8.77 -2.62
CA ASN A 125 -12.29 7.53 -2.41
C ASN A 125 -11.36 6.35 -2.09
N CYS A 126 -10.16 6.33 -2.68
CA CYS A 126 -9.15 5.30 -2.42
C CYS A 126 -8.52 5.43 -1.02
N MET A 127 -8.34 6.66 -0.53
CA MET A 127 -7.90 6.95 0.83
C MET A 127 -8.92 6.45 1.87
N GLU A 128 -10.21 6.71 1.65
CA GLU A 128 -11.27 6.25 2.55
C GLU A 128 -11.30 4.72 2.62
N LEU A 129 -11.16 4.03 1.48
CA LEU A 129 -11.04 2.57 1.44
C LEU A 129 -9.78 2.06 2.12
N ALA A 130 -8.64 2.74 1.96
CA ALA A 130 -7.40 2.37 2.64
C ALA A 130 -7.54 2.48 4.17
N ARG A 131 -8.13 3.56 4.69
CA ARG A 131 -8.40 3.75 6.12
C ARG A 131 -9.35 2.68 6.67
N ALA A 132 -10.35 2.28 5.89
CA ALA A 132 -11.34 1.29 6.32
C ALA A 132 -10.80 -0.15 6.36
N GLU A 133 -9.94 -0.53 5.40
CA GLU A 133 -9.56 -1.94 5.19
C GLU A 133 -8.13 -2.29 5.60
N CYS A 134 -7.19 -1.34 5.59
CA CYS A 134 -5.81 -1.63 5.99
C CYS A 134 -5.73 -1.77 7.52
N PRO A 135 -5.29 -2.93 8.05
CA PRO A 135 -5.22 -3.14 9.49
C PRO A 135 -4.33 -2.14 10.24
N ALA A 136 -3.24 -1.68 9.60
CA ALA A 136 -2.38 -0.66 10.17
C ALA A 136 -3.09 0.69 10.23
N LEU A 137 -3.60 1.17 9.08
CA LEU A 137 -4.24 2.49 9.00
C LEU A 137 -5.53 2.58 9.81
N ARG A 138 -6.28 1.49 9.96
CA ARG A 138 -7.58 1.48 10.65
C ARG A 138 -7.45 1.67 12.16
N HIS A 139 -6.39 1.13 12.77
CA HIS A 139 -6.26 1.01 14.22
C HIS A 139 -5.16 1.88 14.81
N ASP A 140 -4.28 2.43 13.98
CA ASP A 140 -3.20 3.27 14.42
C ASP A 140 -3.57 4.77 14.25
N PRO A 141 -3.78 5.50 15.37
CA PRO A 141 -4.15 6.91 15.35
C PRO A 141 -3.00 7.81 14.89
N CYS A 142 -1.76 7.31 14.80
CA CYS A 142 -0.61 8.08 14.33
C CYS A 142 -0.65 8.36 12.82
N PHE A 143 -1.49 7.65 12.06
CA PHE A 143 -1.67 7.92 10.64
C PHE A 143 -2.70 9.01 10.40
N VAL A 144 -2.24 10.08 9.75
CA VAL A 144 -3.01 11.22 9.27
C VAL A 144 -3.03 11.22 7.75
N PHE A 145 -4.17 11.54 7.14
CA PHE A 145 -4.22 11.78 5.70
C PHE A 145 -4.13 13.27 5.39
N ALA A 146 -3.07 13.68 4.71
CA ALA A 146 -2.90 15.06 4.27
C ALA A 146 -3.24 15.19 2.78
N GLU A 147 -4.02 16.21 2.44
CA GLU A 147 -4.31 16.57 1.06
C GLU A 147 -3.11 17.29 0.45
N VAL A 148 -2.71 16.94 -0.77
CA VAL A 148 -1.53 17.48 -1.43
C VAL A 148 -1.87 17.88 -2.86
N ARG A 149 -1.12 18.84 -3.38
CA ARG A 149 -1.09 19.17 -4.81
C ARG A 149 0.00 18.39 -5.52
N PRO A 150 -0.11 18.19 -6.85
CA PRO A 150 0.95 17.57 -7.63
C PRO A 150 2.32 18.28 -7.47
N GLU A 151 2.34 19.61 -7.32
CA GLU A 151 3.57 20.38 -7.11
C GLU A 151 4.28 20.12 -5.76
N ASP A 152 3.55 19.69 -4.72
CA ASP A 152 4.11 19.43 -3.39
C ASP A 152 5.09 18.25 -3.41
N ARG A 153 4.89 17.30 -4.33
CA ARG A 153 5.77 16.14 -4.54
C ARG A 153 7.20 16.56 -4.93
N ALA A 154 7.34 17.65 -5.69
CA ALA A 154 8.63 18.08 -6.20
C ALA A 154 9.55 18.70 -5.11
N HIS A 155 9.00 18.99 -3.92
CA HIS A 155 9.63 19.82 -2.90
C HIS A 155 9.68 19.13 -1.53
N ASP A 156 10.00 17.82 -1.50
CA ASP A 156 10.38 17.04 -0.30
C ASP A 156 9.34 16.80 0.82
N TRP A 157 8.05 17.05 0.59
CA TRP A 157 6.97 16.90 1.57
C TRP A 157 7.05 17.80 2.81
N SER A 158 8.08 18.64 2.98
CA SER A 158 8.20 19.52 4.15
C SER A 158 6.97 20.39 4.36
N ALA A 159 6.40 20.96 3.27
CA ALA A 159 5.19 21.78 3.36
C ALA A 159 3.96 21.02 3.92
N VAL A 160 3.89 19.71 3.70
CA VAL A 160 2.82 18.85 4.22
C VAL A 160 3.02 18.61 5.71
N ILE A 161 4.26 18.33 6.12
CA ILE A 161 4.65 18.11 7.52
C ILE A 161 4.46 19.39 8.33
N GLU A 162 4.94 20.54 7.82
CA GLU A 162 4.77 21.84 8.46
C GLU A 162 3.30 22.19 8.71
N ARG A 163 2.41 21.88 7.76
CA ARG A 163 0.97 22.12 7.94
C ARG A 163 0.36 21.20 9.01
N LEU A 164 0.79 19.95 9.08
CA LEU A 164 0.36 19.03 10.14
C LEU A 164 0.83 19.54 11.51
N MET A 165 2.11 19.91 11.64
CA MET A 165 2.67 20.46 12.88
C MET A 165 1.96 21.75 13.31
N ALA A 166 1.65 22.65 12.37
CA ALA A 166 0.92 23.88 12.66
C ALA A 166 -0.49 23.62 13.19
N TYR A 167 -1.18 22.62 12.63
CA TYR A 167 -2.50 22.20 13.11
C TYR A 167 -2.41 21.64 14.54
N GLU A 168 -1.45 20.74 14.79
CA GLU A 168 -1.25 20.14 16.12
C GLU A 168 -0.95 21.20 17.17
N GLN A 169 -0.08 22.17 16.86
CA GLN A 169 0.23 23.29 17.75
C GLN A 169 -1.00 24.17 18.06
N LEU A 170 -1.88 24.38 17.08
CA LEU A 170 -3.06 25.23 17.25
C LEU A 170 -4.17 24.54 18.06
N HIS A 171 -4.31 23.22 17.91
CA HIS A 171 -5.46 22.48 18.44
C HIS A 171 -5.14 21.47 19.54
N ASP A 172 -3.86 21.26 19.88
CA ASP A 172 -3.39 20.27 20.86
C ASP A 172 -3.93 18.84 20.57
N GLN A 173 -4.12 18.53 19.28
CA GLN A 173 -4.63 17.25 18.80
C GLN A 173 -4.12 16.92 17.40
N VAL A 174 -3.92 15.63 17.14
CA VAL A 174 -3.58 15.10 15.81
C VAL A 174 -4.88 14.86 15.03
N PRO A 175 -5.09 15.51 13.87
CA PRO A 175 -6.29 15.32 13.08
C PRO A 175 -6.24 13.98 12.33
N ASN A 176 -7.40 13.39 12.03
CA ASN A 176 -7.44 12.23 11.12
C ASN A 176 -7.17 12.62 9.66
N ILE A 177 -7.50 13.86 9.28
CA ILE A 177 -7.44 14.39 7.91
C ILE A 177 -7.01 15.86 7.97
N VAL A 178 -6.06 16.26 7.11
CA VAL A 178 -5.61 17.65 6.94
C VAL A 178 -5.86 18.11 5.49
N PRO A 179 -6.91 18.90 5.22
CA PRO A 179 -7.16 19.45 3.89
C PRO A 179 -6.15 20.55 3.50
N LEU A 180 -6.07 20.90 2.21
CA LEU A 180 -5.20 21.98 1.72
C LEU A 180 -5.60 23.36 2.25
N LEU A 181 -6.87 23.54 2.63
CA LEU A 181 -7.41 24.77 3.20
C LEU A 181 -7.51 24.59 4.72
N VAL A 182 -6.57 25.19 5.45
CA VAL A 182 -6.74 25.53 6.87
C VAL A 182 -6.88 27.03 6.98
#